data_AF-A0A3P7J785-F1
#
_entry.id   AF-A0A3P7J785-F1
#
_cell.length_a   1.000
_cell.length_b   1.000
_cell.length_c   1.000
_cell.angle_alpha   90.00
_cell.angle_beta   90.00
_cell.angle_gamma   90.00
#
_symmetry.space_group_name_H-M   'P 1'
#
loop_
_entity.id
_entity.type
_entity.pdbx_description
1 polymer ?
#
loop_
_entity_poly.entity_id
_entity_poly.type
_entity_poly.pdbx_seq_one_letter_code
_entity_poly.pdbx_strand_id
1 'polypeptide(L)'
;MTLREKSTMSANNANSFSDHSQNFVHIWPANGGKYCVGQRERYRSCNVADCPWDTPGFREIQCAEFNNKDVGIHGIPARTTWVPKYTAVADNERCKLYCRVAGSAAFYLLKEKVSMPHKVIDGTPCDRNGDDICVDGTCLKAGCDHRLHSTMTRDKCGICGGDGTTCRTVKGTYNERGSFGYNAVMKIPAGSANIDIRQHGYNNQKDDDNYLSLRASNGEFLLNGHYQVSVFRQQIPIQDVILEYSGSDNVVERINGTGPIRIDIYVHVLSVGNLLPPDISYE
;
A
#
# COMPACT_ATOMS: atom_id res chain seq x y z
N MET A 1 -43.29 -3.86 13.40
CA MET A 1 -42.03 -3.63 12.67
C MET A 1 -41.73 -4.88 11.86
N THR A 2 -41.76 -4.80 10.54
CA THR A 2 -41.34 -5.90 9.67
C THR A 2 -39.93 -5.59 9.21
N LEU A 3 -38.96 -6.37 9.68
CA LEU A 3 -37.58 -6.30 9.24
C LEU A 3 -37.53 -6.71 7.76
N ARG A 4 -37.03 -5.84 6.88
CA ARG A 4 -36.62 -6.24 5.53
C ARG A 4 -35.13 -5.98 5.40
N GLU A 5 -34.37 -7.06 5.48
CA GLU A 5 -32.96 -7.08 5.14
C GLU A 5 -32.84 -6.90 3.62
N LYS A 6 -32.06 -5.91 3.18
CA LYS A 6 -31.52 -5.90 1.82
C LYS A 6 -30.03 -6.19 1.96
N SER A 7 -29.59 -7.25 1.32
CA SER A 7 -28.17 -7.56 1.16
C SER A 7 -27.81 -7.40 -0.31
N THR A 8 -27.02 -6.38 -0.62
CA THR A 8 -26.42 -6.21 -1.95
C THR A 8 -24.93 -6.44 -1.80
N MET A 9 -24.39 -7.36 -2.61
CA MET A 9 -22.95 -7.59 -2.68
C MET A 9 -22.29 -6.50 -3.53
N SER A 10 -21.26 -5.85 -3.00
CA SER A 10 -20.52 -4.79 -3.72
C SER A 10 -19.68 -5.32 -4.89
N ALA A 11 -19.31 -6.61 -4.86
CA ALA A 11 -18.61 -7.32 -5.92
C ALA A 11 -18.91 -8.84 -5.84
N ASN A 12 -18.56 -9.58 -6.90
CA ASN A 12 -18.67 -11.05 -6.96
C ASN A 12 -17.37 -11.78 -6.61
N ASN A 13 -16.31 -11.05 -6.25
CA ASN A 13 -14.95 -11.59 -6.04
C ASN A 13 -14.51 -11.48 -4.56
N ALA A 14 -13.28 -11.90 -4.26
CA ALA A 14 -12.71 -11.80 -2.91
C ALA A 14 -12.71 -10.35 -2.38
N ASN A 15 -12.85 -10.19 -1.06
CA ASN A 15 -13.05 -8.93 -0.33
C ASN A 15 -14.33 -8.15 -0.69
N SER A 16 -15.43 -8.87 -0.95
CA SER A 16 -16.75 -8.27 -1.18
C SER A 16 -17.46 -7.90 0.13
N PHE A 17 -18.46 -7.02 0.06
CA PHE A 17 -19.25 -6.65 1.24
C PHE A 17 -20.71 -6.94 1.02
N SER A 18 -21.39 -7.44 2.06
CA SER A 18 -22.84 -7.44 2.12
C SER A 18 -23.23 -6.20 2.90
N ASP A 19 -23.81 -5.21 2.21
CA ASP A 19 -24.49 -4.13 2.91
C ASP A 19 -25.67 -4.75 3.68
N HIS A 20 -25.74 -4.53 4.99
CA HIS A 20 -26.94 -4.80 5.76
C HIS A 20 -27.52 -3.46 6.18
N SER A 21 -28.06 -2.73 5.20
CA SER A 21 -28.87 -1.56 5.47
C SER A 21 -30.15 -2.02 6.16
N GLN A 22 -30.23 -1.73 7.47
CA GLN A 22 -31.52 -1.70 8.14
C GLN A 22 -32.28 -0.54 7.53
N ASN A 23 -33.13 -0.83 6.53
CA ASN A 23 -34.10 0.12 6.03
C ASN A 23 -35.09 0.40 7.17
N PHE A 24 -34.73 1.30 8.07
CA PHE A 24 -35.71 2.06 8.83
C PHE A 24 -36.49 2.83 7.76
N VAL A 25 -37.68 2.31 7.40
CA VAL A 25 -38.68 3.12 6.71
C VAL A 25 -38.70 4.45 7.46
N HIS A 26 -38.53 5.57 6.77
CA HIS A 26 -38.42 6.90 7.36
C HIS A 26 -39.71 7.24 8.12
N ILE A 27 -39.90 6.67 9.31
CA ILE A 27 -40.94 7.02 10.26
C ILE A 27 -40.34 8.12 11.12
N TRP A 28 -40.62 9.36 10.75
CA TRP A 28 -40.49 10.48 11.67
C TRP A 28 -41.15 10.08 13.00
N PRO A 29 -40.51 10.31 14.16
CA PRO A 29 -41.13 9.99 15.43
C PRO A 29 -42.47 10.74 15.54
N ALA A 30 -43.57 9.99 15.64
CA ALA A 30 -44.91 10.54 15.84
C ALA A 30 -45.29 10.43 17.33
N ASN A 31 -46.23 11.27 17.78
CA ASN A 31 -46.81 11.20 19.14
C ASN A 31 -45.79 11.27 20.29
N GLY A 32 -44.75 12.10 20.18
CA GLY A 32 -43.73 12.24 21.23
C GLY A 32 -42.70 11.10 21.28
N GLY A 33 -42.64 10.25 20.24
CA GLY A 33 -41.58 9.25 20.09
C GLY A 33 -40.19 9.89 20.02
N LYS A 34 -39.18 9.21 20.55
CA LYS A 34 -37.78 9.63 20.43
C LYS A 34 -37.19 9.10 19.12
N TYR A 35 -36.24 9.83 18.55
CA TYR A 35 -35.42 9.30 17.45
C TYR A 35 -34.67 8.04 17.89
N CYS A 36 -34.50 7.10 16.97
CA CYS A 36 -33.62 5.95 17.20
C CYS A 36 -32.19 6.46 17.38
N VAL A 37 -31.56 6.08 18.50
CA VAL A 37 -30.17 6.40 18.81
C VAL A 37 -29.32 5.18 18.47
N GLY A 38 -28.32 5.35 17.62
CA GLY A 38 -27.45 4.28 17.14
C GLY A 38 -27.02 4.48 15.69
N GLN A 39 -26.13 3.62 15.21
CA GLN A 39 -25.73 3.59 13.80
C GLN A 39 -26.92 3.23 12.92
N ARG A 40 -27.13 4.02 11.85
CA ARG A 40 -28.24 3.84 10.91
C ARG A 40 -27.98 2.73 9.88
N GLU A 41 -26.70 2.44 9.63
CA GLU A 41 -26.25 1.41 8.71
C GLU A 41 -25.18 0.56 9.38
N ARG A 42 -25.11 -0.71 9.00
CA ARG A 42 -24.11 -1.66 9.48
C ARG A 42 -23.61 -2.46 8.30
N TYR A 43 -22.30 -2.53 8.18
CA TYR A 43 -21.65 -3.28 7.11
C TYR A 43 -21.07 -4.57 7.66
N ARG A 44 -21.12 -5.62 6.84
CA ARG A 44 -20.50 -6.90 7.16
C ARG A 44 -19.63 -7.35 6.00
N SER A 45 -18.38 -7.69 6.30
CA SER A 45 -17.47 -8.30 5.33
C SER A 45 -18.00 -9.66 4.86
N CYS A 46 -17.87 -9.94 3.57
CA CYS A 46 -18.12 -11.25 2.97
C CYS A 46 -16.97 -11.61 2.01
N ASN A 47 -16.89 -12.87 1.56
CA ASN A 47 -15.81 -13.33 0.66
C ASN A 47 -14.38 -12.90 1.09
N VAL A 48 -14.07 -12.94 2.39
CA VAL A 48 -12.79 -12.44 2.95
C VAL A 48 -11.59 -13.36 2.72
N ALA A 49 -11.71 -14.31 1.78
CA ALA A 49 -10.59 -15.16 1.42
C ALA A 49 -9.62 -14.37 0.53
N ASP A 50 -8.33 -14.54 0.74
CA ASP A 50 -7.31 -13.88 -0.06
C ASP A 50 -7.43 -14.26 -1.55
N CYS A 51 -7.25 -13.26 -2.41
CA CYS A 51 -7.06 -13.52 -3.83
C CYS A 51 -5.72 -14.24 -4.07
N PRO A 52 -5.58 -14.97 -5.19
CA PRO A 52 -4.26 -15.41 -5.66
C PRO A 52 -3.29 -14.22 -5.76
N TRP A 53 -2.03 -14.44 -5.39
CA TRP A 53 -1.02 -13.38 -5.26
C TRP A 53 -0.68 -12.67 -6.59
N ASP A 54 -0.97 -13.31 -7.72
CA ASP A 54 -0.77 -12.76 -9.06
C ASP A 54 -1.96 -11.93 -9.56
N THR A 55 -3.03 -11.84 -8.77
CA THR A 55 -4.17 -10.97 -9.10
C THR A 55 -3.82 -9.50 -8.86
N PRO A 56 -4.11 -8.61 -9.83
CA PRO A 56 -4.01 -7.19 -9.60
C PRO A 56 -4.93 -6.77 -8.45
N GLY A 57 -4.45 -5.83 -7.62
CA GLY A 57 -5.27 -5.27 -6.55
C GLY A 57 -6.53 -4.57 -7.10
N PHE A 58 -7.54 -4.46 -6.25
CA PHE A 58 -8.85 -4.02 -6.72
C PHE A 58 -8.87 -2.56 -7.18
N ARG A 59 -8.03 -1.71 -6.59
CA ARG A 59 -7.88 -0.31 -7.01
C ARG A 59 -7.14 -0.21 -8.33
N GLU A 60 -6.15 -1.08 -8.56
CA GLU A 60 -5.42 -1.20 -9.82
C GLU A 60 -6.37 -1.55 -10.97
N ILE A 61 -7.28 -2.50 -10.75
CA ILE A 61 -8.31 -2.87 -11.73
C ILE A 61 -9.22 -1.67 -12.04
N GLN A 62 -9.68 -0.94 -11.01
CA GLN A 62 -10.55 0.23 -11.18
C GLN A 62 -9.87 1.37 -11.96
N CYS A 63 -8.59 1.66 -11.72
CA CYS A 63 -7.85 2.63 -12.54
C CYS A 63 -7.64 2.09 -13.97
N ALA A 64 -7.29 0.82 -14.11
CA ALA A 64 -7.03 0.19 -15.41
C ALA A 64 -8.27 0.16 -16.31
N GLU A 65 -9.49 0.26 -15.75
CA GLU A 65 -10.72 0.39 -16.51
C GLU A 65 -10.74 1.64 -17.41
N PHE A 66 -9.95 2.67 -17.10
CA PHE A 66 -9.81 3.89 -17.89
C PHE A 66 -8.67 3.83 -18.91
N ASN A 67 -7.93 2.72 -18.98
CA ASN A 67 -6.86 2.56 -19.95
C ASN A 67 -7.40 2.67 -21.37
N ASN A 68 -6.68 3.39 -22.22
CA ASN A 68 -7.02 3.57 -23.64
C ASN A 68 -8.39 4.27 -23.89
N LYS A 69 -8.99 4.90 -22.86
CA LYS A 69 -10.25 5.66 -22.97
C LYS A 69 -9.99 7.16 -22.93
N ASP A 70 -10.82 7.92 -23.64
CA ASP A 70 -10.90 9.37 -23.44
C ASP A 70 -11.62 9.67 -22.13
N VAL A 71 -10.91 10.29 -21.19
CA VAL A 71 -11.43 10.66 -19.87
C VAL A 71 -11.88 12.12 -19.80
N GLY A 72 -11.82 12.86 -20.91
CA GLY A 72 -12.23 14.26 -20.99
C GLY A 72 -11.31 15.23 -20.24
N ILE A 73 -10.07 14.82 -19.95
CA ILE A 73 -9.05 15.66 -19.30
C ILE A 73 -8.14 16.22 -20.39
N HIS A 74 -8.12 17.55 -20.52
CA HIS A 74 -7.32 18.24 -21.53
C HIS A 74 -5.82 17.90 -21.38
N GLY A 75 -5.19 17.51 -22.50
CA GLY A 75 -3.76 17.19 -22.55
C GLY A 75 -3.40 15.75 -22.20
N ILE A 76 -4.38 14.89 -21.85
CA ILE A 76 -4.16 13.47 -21.64
C ILE A 76 -4.58 12.68 -22.89
N PRO A 77 -3.64 12.01 -23.58
CA PRO A 77 -3.99 11.18 -24.74
C PRO A 77 -4.88 10.01 -24.33
N ALA A 78 -5.75 9.56 -25.24
CA ALA A 78 -6.58 8.37 -25.01
C ALA A 78 -5.70 7.12 -24.76
N ARG A 79 -4.56 6.98 -25.45
CA ARG A 79 -3.56 5.89 -25.29
C ARG A 79 -2.74 5.96 -23.99
N THR A 80 -3.42 6.16 -22.87
CA THR A 80 -2.83 6.32 -21.54
C THR A 80 -3.05 5.06 -20.71
N THR A 81 -2.03 4.67 -19.96
CA THR A 81 -2.12 3.66 -18.90
C THR A 81 -2.25 4.36 -17.54
N TRP A 82 -3.28 4.02 -16.80
CA TRP A 82 -3.60 4.56 -15.49
C TRP A 82 -3.18 3.59 -14.39
N VAL A 83 -2.60 4.13 -13.32
CA VAL A 83 -2.23 3.38 -12.12
C VAL A 83 -2.71 4.12 -10.87
N PRO A 84 -2.99 3.43 -9.76
CA PRO A 84 -3.47 4.08 -8.55
C PRO A 84 -2.49 5.08 -7.94
N LYS A 85 -3.04 6.10 -7.28
CA LYS A 85 -2.30 7.05 -6.45
C LYS A 85 -2.65 6.81 -4.98
N TYR A 86 -1.71 6.21 -4.24
CA TYR A 86 -1.84 5.97 -2.80
C TYR A 86 -1.16 7.06 -1.95
N THR A 87 0.00 7.57 -2.40
CA THR A 87 0.78 8.56 -1.65
C THR A 87 0.27 9.98 -1.87
N ALA A 88 0.47 10.87 -0.88
CA ALA A 88 0.08 12.27 -0.97
C ALA A 88 -1.43 12.49 -1.25
N VAL A 89 -2.26 11.57 -0.74
CA VAL A 89 -3.73 11.69 -0.69
C VAL A 89 -4.12 11.93 0.78
N ALA A 90 -5.00 12.89 1.03
CA ALA A 90 -5.47 13.17 2.39
C ALA A 90 -6.27 11.99 2.96
N ASP A 91 -6.20 11.77 4.27
CA ASP A 91 -6.79 10.61 4.95
C ASP A 91 -8.28 10.43 4.68
N ASN A 92 -9.03 11.54 4.67
CA ASN A 92 -10.46 11.57 4.38
C ASN A 92 -10.81 11.39 2.89
N GLU A 93 -9.82 11.28 2.01
CA GLU A 93 -10.01 11.10 0.57
C GLU A 93 -9.43 9.78 0.05
N ARG A 94 -8.86 8.92 0.91
CA ARG A 94 -8.24 7.65 0.51
C ARG A 94 -9.21 6.70 -0.20
N CYS A 95 -10.51 6.85 0.01
CA CYS A 95 -11.56 6.07 -0.66
C CYS A 95 -12.13 6.72 -1.92
N LYS A 96 -11.47 7.76 -2.42
CA LYS A 96 -11.70 8.29 -3.75
C LYS A 96 -10.79 7.60 -4.78
N LEU A 97 -11.25 7.47 -6.02
CA LEU A 97 -10.47 6.84 -7.09
C LEU A 97 -9.48 7.83 -7.72
N TYR A 98 -8.39 8.10 -7.01
CA TYR A 98 -7.26 8.84 -7.56
C TYR A 98 -6.34 7.92 -8.38
N CYS A 99 -6.14 8.28 -9.65
CA CYS A 99 -5.26 7.58 -10.58
C CYS A 99 -4.26 8.56 -11.20
N ARG A 100 -3.07 8.07 -11.54
CA ARG A 100 -2.04 8.82 -12.26
C ARG A 100 -1.68 8.12 -13.57
N VAL A 101 -1.13 8.87 -14.50
CA VAL A 101 -0.53 8.29 -15.70
C VAL A 101 0.71 7.51 -15.28
N ALA A 102 0.86 6.29 -15.77
CA ALA A 102 2.06 5.48 -15.54
C ALA A 102 3.32 6.27 -15.95
N GLY A 103 4.31 6.35 -15.07
CA GLY A 103 5.53 7.16 -15.28
C GLY A 103 5.37 8.67 -15.05
N SER A 104 4.17 9.18 -14.75
CA SER A 104 3.94 10.59 -14.40
C SER A 104 3.70 10.78 -12.91
N ALA A 105 4.06 11.97 -12.42
CA ALA A 105 3.72 12.44 -11.08
C ALA A 105 2.30 13.05 -11.02
N ALA A 106 1.75 13.49 -12.16
CA ALA A 106 0.42 14.08 -12.23
C ALA A 106 -0.67 13.03 -11.96
N PHE A 107 -1.60 13.34 -11.07
CA PHE A 107 -2.71 12.47 -10.68
C PHE A 107 -4.05 13.20 -10.78
N TYR A 108 -5.10 12.43 -10.99
CA TYR A 108 -6.43 12.91 -11.32
C TYR A 108 -7.48 12.06 -10.61
N LEU A 109 -8.61 12.67 -10.32
CA LEU A 109 -9.78 11.99 -9.79
C LEU A 109 -10.61 11.45 -10.95
N LEU A 110 -10.63 10.12 -11.14
CA LEU A 110 -11.39 9.51 -12.24
C LEU A 110 -12.83 9.22 -11.83
N LYS A 111 -13.74 9.21 -12.82
CA LYS A 111 -15.18 8.95 -12.64
C LYS A 111 -15.68 8.02 -13.73
N GLU A 112 -16.41 6.97 -13.35
CA GLU A 112 -16.96 6.00 -14.31
C GLU A 112 -18.32 6.49 -14.88
N LYS A 113 -19.18 7.12 -14.06
CA LYS A 113 -20.54 7.53 -14.42
C LYS A 113 -21.02 8.75 -13.64
N VAL A 114 -21.88 9.57 -14.23
CA VAL A 114 -22.53 10.75 -13.59
C VAL A 114 -23.32 10.36 -12.32
N SER A 115 -23.72 9.10 -12.19
CA SER A 115 -24.51 8.56 -11.08
C SER A 115 -23.71 7.84 -9.99
N MET A 116 -22.40 7.63 -10.16
CA MET A 116 -21.53 7.08 -9.11
C MET A 116 -20.62 8.20 -8.60
N PRO A 117 -20.61 8.49 -7.28
CA PRO A 117 -19.66 9.45 -6.73
C PRO A 117 -18.23 8.98 -7.01
N HIS A 118 -17.25 9.87 -6.89
CA HIS A 118 -15.82 9.57 -7.12
C HIS A 118 -15.20 8.60 -6.10
N LYS A 119 -15.95 7.58 -5.66
CA LYS A 119 -15.57 6.58 -4.68
C LYS A 119 -15.05 5.33 -5.37
N VAL A 120 -14.10 4.67 -4.73
CA VAL A 120 -13.73 3.29 -5.08
C VAL A 120 -14.89 2.34 -4.75
N ILE A 121 -14.90 1.16 -5.36
CA ILE A 121 -15.88 0.11 -5.05
C ILE A 121 -15.71 -0.34 -3.60
N ASP A 122 -16.82 -0.53 -2.88
CA ASP A 122 -16.79 -0.96 -1.48
C ASP A 122 -16.07 -2.31 -1.35
N GLY A 123 -15.11 -2.36 -0.43
CA GLY A 123 -14.19 -3.48 -0.27
C GLY A 123 -12.78 -3.26 -0.80
N THR A 124 -12.56 -2.17 -1.54
CA THR A 124 -11.21 -1.76 -1.93
C THR A 124 -10.39 -1.37 -0.70
N PRO A 125 -9.15 -1.87 -0.53
CA PRO A 125 -8.25 -1.39 0.52
C PRO A 125 -8.04 0.12 0.43
N CYS A 126 -8.01 0.82 1.57
CA CYS A 126 -7.79 2.26 1.61
C CYS A 126 -6.39 2.66 1.14
N ASP A 127 -5.41 1.84 1.51
CA ASP A 127 -4.00 2.00 1.21
C ASP A 127 -3.44 0.67 0.70
N ARG A 128 -2.31 0.71 -0.02
CA ARG A 128 -1.76 -0.52 -0.60
C ARG A 128 -1.15 -1.48 0.42
N ASN A 129 -0.74 -0.99 1.59
CA ASN A 129 -0.15 -1.77 2.68
C ASN A 129 -1.00 -1.78 3.98
N GLY A 130 -2.16 -1.12 3.95
CA GLY A 130 -3.08 -1.05 5.09
C GLY A 130 -4.14 -2.14 5.03
N ASP A 131 -4.69 -2.50 6.18
CA ASP A 131 -5.79 -3.46 6.27
C ASP A 131 -7.17 -2.79 6.18
N ASP A 132 -7.23 -1.48 6.37
CA ASP A 132 -8.46 -0.70 6.35
C ASP A 132 -9.13 -0.71 4.96
N ILE A 133 -10.46 -0.65 4.97
CA ILE A 133 -11.29 -0.93 3.79
C ILE A 133 -12.24 0.23 3.52
N CYS A 134 -12.38 0.59 2.25
CA CYS A 134 -13.32 1.59 1.80
C CYS A 134 -14.76 1.06 1.77
N VAL A 135 -15.66 1.76 2.45
CA VAL A 135 -17.10 1.50 2.44
C VAL A 135 -17.85 2.83 2.38
N ASP A 136 -18.70 2.97 1.37
CA ASP A 136 -19.43 4.19 1.03
C ASP A 136 -18.54 5.44 0.99
N GLY A 137 -17.37 5.31 0.36
CA GLY A 137 -16.41 6.42 0.24
C GLY A 137 -15.72 6.82 1.54
N THR A 138 -15.91 6.07 2.63
CA THR A 138 -15.23 6.27 3.92
C THR A 138 -14.26 5.11 4.18
N CYS A 139 -13.07 5.43 4.69
CA CYS A 139 -12.11 4.42 5.10
C CYS A 139 -12.46 3.89 6.50
N LEU A 140 -12.81 2.62 6.60
CA LEU A 140 -13.19 1.97 7.86
C LEU A 140 -12.11 0.99 8.32
N LYS A 141 -11.91 0.95 9.63
CA LYS A 141 -10.92 0.07 10.25
C LYS A 141 -11.26 -1.40 10.05
N ALA A 142 -10.28 -2.18 9.60
CA ALA A 142 -10.38 -3.63 9.47
C ALA A 142 -9.12 -4.32 10.00
N GLY A 143 -9.25 -5.61 10.28
CA GLY A 143 -8.12 -6.47 10.62
C GLY A 143 -7.46 -7.05 9.38
N CYS A 144 -6.29 -7.66 9.55
CA CYS A 144 -5.58 -8.33 8.47
C CYS A 144 -6.34 -9.52 7.85
N ASP A 145 -7.44 -9.95 8.46
CA ASP A 145 -8.36 -10.98 7.96
C ASP A 145 -9.47 -10.37 7.07
N HIS A 146 -9.28 -9.13 6.63
CA HIS A 146 -10.19 -8.36 5.77
C HIS A 146 -11.60 -8.16 6.36
N ARG A 147 -11.71 -8.26 7.70
CA ARG A 147 -12.97 -8.06 8.42
C ARG A 147 -13.04 -6.69 9.08
N LEU A 148 -14.13 -5.97 8.79
CA LEU A 148 -14.43 -4.70 9.46
C LEU A 148 -14.51 -4.90 10.97
N HIS A 149 -13.94 -3.96 11.71
CA HIS A 149 -13.88 -3.97 13.17
C HIS A 149 -13.16 -5.18 13.79
N SER A 150 -12.49 -6.00 12.98
CA SER A 150 -11.59 -7.03 13.48
C SER A 150 -10.36 -6.37 14.12
N THR A 151 -9.91 -6.95 15.24
CA THR A 151 -8.69 -6.53 15.94
C THR A 151 -7.50 -7.42 15.56
N MET A 152 -7.67 -8.32 14.59
CA MET A 152 -6.62 -9.24 14.17
C MET A 152 -5.52 -8.47 13.43
N THR A 153 -4.28 -8.71 13.82
CA THR A 153 -3.09 -8.07 13.23
C THR A 153 -2.13 -9.14 12.71
N ARG A 154 -1.25 -8.75 11.80
CA ARG A 154 -0.12 -9.61 11.40
C ARG A 154 0.89 -9.70 12.54
N ASP A 155 1.46 -10.87 12.71
CA ASP A 155 2.58 -11.09 13.62
C ASP A 155 3.92 -10.61 13.00
N LYS A 156 5.03 -10.81 13.72
CA LYS A 156 6.37 -10.49 13.22
C LYS A 156 6.80 -11.30 11.98
N CYS A 157 6.07 -12.35 11.63
CA CYS A 157 6.29 -13.17 10.45
C CYS A 157 5.43 -12.73 9.26
N GLY A 158 4.61 -11.68 9.43
CA GLY A 158 3.67 -11.23 8.42
C GLY A 158 2.42 -12.11 8.30
N ILE A 159 2.20 -13.04 9.23
CA ILE A 159 1.05 -13.95 9.22
C ILE A 159 -0.11 -13.32 10.00
N CYS A 160 -1.27 -13.20 9.36
CA CYS A 160 -2.46 -12.68 10.02
C CYS A 160 -2.93 -13.60 11.14
N GLY A 161 -3.03 -13.07 12.36
CA GLY A 161 -3.38 -13.86 13.55
C GLY A 161 -2.33 -14.90 13.95
N GLY A 162 -1.11 -14.79 13.42
CA GLY A 162 0.00 -15.65 13.80
C GLY A 162 0.51 -15.37 15.22
N ASP A 163 1.30 -16.30 15.76
CA ASP A 163 1.89 -16.23 17.09
C ASP A 163 3.38 -15.85 17.07
N GLY A 164 3.94 -15.58 15.90
CA GLY A 164 5.34 -15.23 15.69
C GLY A 164 6.32 -16.40 15.77
N THR A 165 5.86 -17.65 15.78
CA THR A 165 6.75 -18.82 15.93
C THR A 165 7.25 -19.41 14.61
N THR A 166 6.64 -19.05 13.49
CA THR A 166 6.91 -19.61 12.15
C THR A 166 8.13 -18.99 11.46
N CYS A 167 8.72 -17.94 12.05
CA CYS A 167 9.88 -17.25 11.52
C CYS A 167 10.88 -16.91 12.64
N ARG A 168 12.10 -16.55 12.22
CA ARG A 168 13.14 -16.01 13.09
C ARG A 168 13.53 -14.61 12.63
N THR A 169 13.85 -13.75 13.59
CA THR A 169 14.38 -12.42 13.31
C THR A 169 15.85 -12.52 12.87
N VAL A 170 16.24 -11.77 11.84
CA VAL A 170 17.61 -11.72 11.33
C VAL A 170 18.08 -10.28 11.40
N LYS A 171 19.01 -9.98 12.30
CA LYS A 171 19.57 -8.63 12.45
C LYS A 171 21.05 -8.61 12.10
N GLY A 172 21.52 -7.44 11.67
CA GLY A 172 22.94 -7.22 11.45
C GLY A 172 23.26 -5.77 11.17
N THR A 173 24.55 -5.52 11.01
CA THR A 173 25.11 -4.22 10.66
C THR A 173 26.11 -4.38 9.53
N TYR A 174 26.31 -3.33 8.74
CA TYR A 174 27.33 -3.26 7.71
C TYR A 174 28.01 -1.90 7.75
N ASN A 175 29.31 -1.92 8.04
CA ASN A 175 30.16 -0.74 8.16
C ASN A 175 31.53 -0.92 7.49
N GLU A 176 31.62 -1.85 6.54
CA GLU A 176 32.85 -2.11 5.81
C GLU A 176 33.11 -0.99 4.81
N ARG A 177 34.38 -0.55 4.76
CA ARG A 177 34.79 0.44 3.76
C ARG A 177 34.77 -0.20 2.38
N GLY A 178 33.77 0.20 1.59
CA GLY A 178 33.60 -0.27 0.23
C GLY A 178 34.57 0.36 -0.78
N SER A 179 34.38 -0.05 -2.03
CA SER A 179 34.96 0.60 -3.20
C SER A 179 33.97 1.61 -3.80
N PHE A 180 34.46 2.49 -4.68
CA PHE A 180 33.57 3.36 -5.45
C PHE A 180 32.57 2.51 -6.27
N GLY A 181 31.28 2.82 -6.14
CA GLY A 181 30.20 2.11 -6.82
C GLY A 181 29.34 1.28 -5.86
N TYR A 182 28.72 0.23 -6.40
CA TYR A 182 27.77 -0.62 -5.68
C TYR A 182 28.49 -1.72 -4.90
N ASN A 183 28.42 -1.66 -3.57
CA ASN A 183 28.97 -2.66 -2.67
C ASN A 183 27.84 -3.54 -2.13
N ALA A 184 28.02 -4.86 -2.16
CA ALA A 184 27.00 -5.81 -1.70
C ALA A 184 26.93 -5.82 -0.17
N VAL A 185 25.72 -5.71 0.39
CA VAL A 185 25.49 -5.70 1.84
C VAL A 185 24.93 -7.04 2.29
N MET A 186 23.76 -7.42 1.77
CA MET A 186 23.13 -8.70 2.09
C MET A 186 22.09 -9.13 1.05
N LYS A 187 21.72 -10.41 1.11
CA LYS A 187 20.56 -10.97 0.40
C LYS A 187 19.38 -11.06 1.35
N ILE A 188 18.21 -10.58 0.93
CA ILE A 188 16.94 -10.82 1.60
C ILE A 188 16.22 -11.93 0.84
N PRO A 189 16.07 -13.13 1.43
CA PRO A 189 15.44 -14.25 0.76
C PRO A 189 13.92 -14.05 0.62
N ALA A 190 13.34 -14.69 -0.40
CA ALA A 190 11.89 -14.89 -0.49
C ALA A 190 11.33 -15.47 0.83
N GLY A 191 10.17 -14.99 1.25
CA GLY A 191 9.53 -15.29 2.52
C GLY A 191 9.85 -14.31 3.66
N SER A 192 10.81 -13.40 3.48
CA SER A 192 11.13 -12.39 4.49
C SER A 192 10.02 -11.36 4.63
N ALA A 193 9.63 -11.06 5.87
CA ALA A 193 8.59 -10.10 6.25
C ALA A 193 9.15 -9.08 7.24
N ASN A 194 8.43 -7.97 7.43
CA ASN A 194 8.80 -6.88 8.34
C ASN A 194 10.23 -6.37 8.16
N ILE A 195 10.66 -6.25 6.91
CA ILE A 195 11.98 -5.76 6.51
C ILE A 195 12.13 -4.33 7.01
N ASP A 196 13.23 -4.05 7.72
CA ASP A 196 13.64 -2.71 8.09
C ASP A 196 15.15 -2.54 7.87
N ILE A 197 15.54 -1.66 6.94
CA ILE A 197 16.93 -1.38 6.60
C ILE A 197 17.15 0.11 6.77
N ARG A 198 18.18 0.50 7.50
CA ARG A 198 18.51 1.90 7.77
C ARG A 198 19.98 2.14 7.47
N GLN A 199 20.26 3.13 6.63
CA GLN A 199 21.58 3.73 6.51
C GLN A 199 21.56 5.02 7.31
N HIS A 200 22.52 5.15 8.23
CA HIS A 200 22.73 6.36 9.00
C HIS A 200 23.83 7.19 8.34
N GLY A 201 23.52 8.45 8.08
CA GLY A 201 24.47 9.38 7.52
C GLY A 201 25.65 9.62 8.46
N TYR A 202 26.87 9.55 7.92
CA TYR A 202 28.09 9.84 8.67
C TYR A 202 28.01 11.20 9.38
N ASN A 203 28.42 11.26 10.66
CA ASN A 203 28.32 12.46 11.50
C ASN A 203 26.91 13.08 11.55
N ASN A 204 25.85 12.28 11.37
CA ASN A 204 24.46 12.73 11.27
C ASN A 204 24.21 13.72 10.12
N GLN A 205 24.94 13.58 9.01
CA GLN A 205 24.73 14.36 7.80
C GLN A 205 24.09 13.50 6.71
N LYS A 206 23.11 14.04 6.00
CA LYS A 206 22.45 13.36 4.88
C LYS A 206 23.35 13.15 3.65
N ASP A 207 24.38 13.97 3.52
CA ASP A 207 25.31 13.97 2.38
C ASP A 207 26.59 13.20 2.75
N ASP A 208 26.45 11.91 3.11
CA ASP A 208 27.57 11.05 3.48
C ASP A 208 28.12 10.19 2.32
N ASP A 209 27.63 10.48 1.11
CA ASP A 209 27.96 9.81 -0.15
C ASP A 209 27.63 8.29 -0.19
N ASN A 210 26.81 7.78 0.74
CA ASN A 210 26.37 6.39 0.77
C ASN A 210 24.85 6.29 0.62
N TYR A 211 24.38 5.52 -0.38
CA TYR A 211 22.95 5.42 -0.68
C TYR A 211 22.49 3.97 -0.81
N LEU A 212 21.39 3.61 -0.15
CA LEU A 212 20.76 2.30 -0.24
C LEU A 212 20.27 2.05 -1.66
N SER A 213 20.48 0.82 -2.15
CA SER A 213 19.99 0.37 -3.44
C SER A 213 19.56 -1.08 -3.38
N LEU A 214 18.60 -1.44 -4.23
CA LEU A 214 18.05 -2.79 -4.31
C LEU A 214 18.21 -3.34 -5.73
N ARG A 215 18.56 -4.62 -5.82
CA ARG A 215 18.54 -5.39 -7.07
C ARG A 215 17.71 -6.66 -6.93
N ALA A 216 17.04 -7.04 -8.01
CA ALA A 216 16.44 -8.35 -8.16
C ALA A 216 17.51 -9.41 -8.50
N SER A 217 17.15 -10.69 -8.39
CA SER A 217 18.04 -11.82 -8.69
C SER A 217 18.52 -11.88 -10.15
N ASN A 218 17.77 -11.29 -11.08
CA ASN A 218 18.15 -11.15 -12.49
C ASN A 218 19.14 -10.00 -12.74
N GLY A 219 19.54 -9.24 -11.70
CA GLY A 219 20.46 -8.11 -11.79
C GLY A 219 19.78 -6.75 -12.08
N GLU A 220 18.47 -6.73 -12.30
CA GLU A 220 17.71 -5.50 -12.51
C GLU A 220 17.68 -4.65 -11.23
N PHE A 221 17.81 -3.33 -11.37
CA PHE A 221 17.70 -2.41 -10.24
C PHE A 221 16.24 -2.14 -9.88
N LEU A 222 15.88 -2.39 -8.62
CA LEU A 222 14.58 -2.07 -8.06
C LEU A 222 14.57 -0.68 -7.41
N LEU A 223 15.73 -0.21 -6.94
CA LEU A 223 15.93 1.11 -6.31
C LEU A 223 17.36 1.61 -6.58
N ASN A 224 17.48 2.92 -6.82
CA ASN A 224 18.76 3.67 -6.92
C ASN A 224 19.80 3.00 -7.85
N GLY A 225 19.36 2.63 -9.05
CA GLY A 225 20.18 2.05 -10.10
C GLY A 225 20.87 3.08 -10.98
N HIS A 226 21.83 2.63 -11.80
CA HIS A 226 22.52 3.46 -12.80
C HIS A 226 23.10 4.78 -12.25
N TYR A 227 23.59 4.79 -11.00
CA TYR A 227 24.11 5.98 -10.31
C TYR A 227 23.10 7.13 -10.18
N GLN A 228 21.80 6.83 -10.26
CA GLN A 228 20.72 7.79 -10.05
C GLN A 228 20.07 7.53 -8.70
N VAL A 229 20.17 8.49 -7.78
CA VAL A 229 19.66 8.40 -6.41
C VAL A 229 18.37 9.20 -6.30
N SER A 230 17.31 8.57 -5.77
CA SER A 230 16.06 9.28 -5.46
C SER A 230 16.19 10.03 -4.14
N VAL A 231 16.01 11.34 -4.18
CA VAL A 231 16.00 12.19 -2.99
C VAL A 231 14.66 12.14 -2.23
N PHE A 232 13.61 11.64 -2.86
CA PHE A 232 12.24 11.63 -2.32
C PHE A 232 11.75 10.23 -1.97
N ARG A 233 10.73 10.18 -1.12
CA ARG A 233 10.04 8.93 -0.76
C ARG A 233 9.50 8.22 -1.99
N GLN A 234 9.78 6.93 -2.10
CA GLN A 234 9.39 6.09 -3.23
C GLN A 234 8.76 4.78 -2.75
N GLN A 235 7.74 4.32 -3.47
CA GLN A 235 7.21 2.97 -3.32
C GLN A 235 7.87 2.06 -4.35
N ILE A 236 8.40 0.93 -3.87
CA ILE A 236 9.13 -0.07 -4.66
C ILE A 236 8.23 -1.31 -4.76
N PRO A 237 7.49 -1.47 -5.87
CA PRO A 237 6.66 -2.63 -6.07
C PRO A 237 7.53 -3.88 -6.30
N ILE A 238 7.27 -4.92 -5.51
CA ILE A 238 7.88 -6.26 -5.62
C ILE A 238 6.72 -7.25 -5.67
N GLN A 239 6.22 -7.52 -6.88
CA GLN A 239 4.98 -8.29 -7.09
C GLN A 239 3.80 -7.69 -6.28
N ASP A 240 3.21 -8.46 -5.37
CA ASP A 240 2.12 -8.06 -4.47
C ASP A 240 2.58 -7.15 -3.31
N VAL A 241 3.87 -7.15 -3.00
CA VAL A 241 4.45 -6.38 -1.88
C VAL A 241 4.94 -5.00 -2.34
N ILE A 242 4.85 -4.01 -1.45
CA ILE A 242 5.61 -2.75 -1.60
C ILE A 242 6.60 -2.62 -0.47
N LEU A 243 7.84 -2.29 -0.83
CA LEU A 243 8.77 -1.65 0.10
C LEU A 243 8.70 -0.14 -0.06
N GLU A 244 8.77 0.58 1.04
CA GLU A 244 8.83 2.03 1.06
C GLU A 244 10.26 2.47 1.32
N TYR A 245 10.72 3.39 0.49
CA TYR A 245 12.01 4.02 0.60
C TYR A 245 11.83 5.48 1.00
N SER A 246 12.57 5.98 1.99
CA SER A 246 12.41 7.34 2.52
C SER A 246 12.90 8.45 1.57
N GLY A 247 13.84 8.14 0.68
CA GLY A 247 14.61 9.14 -0.06
C GLY A 247 15.93 9.46 0.63
N SER A 248 16.94 9.85 -0.16
CA SER A 248 18.28 10.21 0.33
C SER A 248 18.38 11.58 0.99
N ASP A 249 17.34 12.42 0.92
CA ASP A 249 17.33 13.73 1.61
C ASP A 249 17.05 13.61 3.13
N ASN A 250 17.24 12.42 3.70
CA ASN A 250 17.05 12.13 5.10
C ASN A 250 18.40 11.77 5.74
N VAL A 251 18.60 12.19 7.00
CA VAL A 251 19.79 11.78 7.78
C VAL A 251 19.82 10.27 8.00
N VAL A 252 18.64 9.64 8.07
CA VAL A 252 18.50 8.19 8.09
C VAL A 252 17.71 7.78 6.87
N GLU A 253 18.40 7.22 5.90
CA GLU A 253 17.79 6.62 4.74
C GLU A 253 17.23 5.25 5.13
N ARG A 254 15.96 4.99 4.79
CA ARG A 254 15.23 3.82 5.27
C ARG A 254 14.52 3.12 4.15
N ILE A 255 14.62 1.79 4.12
CA ILE A 255 13.77 0.89 3.34
C ILE A 255 12.99 0.03 4.32
N ASN A 256 11.66 0.04 4.24
CA ASN A 256 10.83 -0.81 5.09
C ASN A 256 9.63 -1.42 4.37
N GLY A 257 9.15 -2.56 4.83
CA GLY A 257 7.94 -3.18 4.31
C GLY A 257 7.47 -4.35 5.15
N THR A 258 6.15 -4.57 5.18
CA THR A 258 5.52 -5.61 6.01
C THR A 258 5.66 -7.01 5.42
N GLY A 259 5.68 -7.15 4.09
CA GLY A 259 5.91 -8.44 3.40
C GLY A 259 4.81 -9.48 3.67
N PRO A 260 5.09 -10.78 3.43
CA PRO A 260 6.37 -11.38 3.03
C PRO A 260 6.68 -11.22 1.53
N ILE A 261 7.94 -10.88 1.18
CA ILE A 261 8.36 -10.82 -0.22
C ILE A 261 8.40 -12.22 -0.86
N ARG A 262 8.15 -12.31 -2.17
CA ARG A 262 8.05 -13.59 -2.89
C ARG A 262 9.30 -13.97 -3.67
N ILE A 263 10.20 -13.02 -3.88
CA ILE A 263 11.45 -13.19 -4.61
C ILE A 263 12.63 -12.79 -3.75
N ASP A 264 13.80 -13.29 -4.12
CA ASP A 264 15.05 -12.84 -3.53
C ASP A 264 15.38 -11.42 -4.03
N ILE A 265 15.78 -10.55 -3.09
CA ILE A 265 16.30 -9.22 -3.39
C ILE A 265 17.65 -9.02 -2.72
N TYR A 266 18.48 -8.15 -3.30
CA TYR A 266 19.85 -7.92 -2.89
C TYR A 266 20.04 -6.47 -2.51
N VAL A 267 20.41 -6.25 -1.25
CA VAL A 267 20.72 -4.94 -0.69
C VAL A 267 22.16 -4.60 -1.05
N HIS A 268 22.33 -3.44 -1.65
CA HIS A 268 23.64 -2.84 -1.92
C HIS A 268 23.67 -1.43 -1.37
N VAL A 269 24.88 -0.94 -1.11
CA VAL A 269 25.14 0.47 -0.86
C VAL A 269 25.93 1.04 -2.02
N LEU A 270 25.42 2.11 -2.61
CA LEU A 270 26.13 2.92 -3.59
C LEU A 270 26.99 3.92 -2.83
N SER A 271 28.30 3.68 -2.83
CA SER A 271 29.29 4.59 -2.25
C SER A 271 29.91 5.43 -3.36
N VAL A 272 29.69 6.73 -3.30
CA VAL A 272 30.30 7.73 -4.18
C VAL A 272 31.21 8.66 -3.36
N GLY A 273 31.89 9.62 -3.97
CA GLY A 273 32.63 10.64 -3.23
C GLY A 273 33.72 10.13 -2.27
N ASN A 274 33.62 10.50 -0.99
CA ASN A 274 34.72 10.38 -0.01
C ASN A 274 34.99 8.95 0.50
N LEU A 275 34.19 7.96 0.07
CA LEU A 275 34.31 6.54 0.47
C LEU A 275 34.41 6.38 1.99
N LEU A 276 33.61 7.15 2.72
CA LEU A 276 33.40 6.98 4.15
C LEU A 276 32.66 5.66 4.35
N PRO A 277 33.00 4.88 5.40
CA PRO A 277 32.28 3.65 5.68
C PRO A 277 30.79 3.96 5.92
N PRO A 278 29.87 3.21 5.30
CA PRO A 278 28.45 3.34 5.57
C PRO A 278 28.15 2.90 7.01
N ASP A 279 27.00 3.30 7.54
CA ASP A 279 26.49 2.80 8.83
C ASP A 279 25.10 2.21 8.61
N ILE A 280 25.08 0.97 8.12
CA ILE A 280 23.83 0.26 7.79
C ILE A 280 23.47 -0.68 8.93
N SER A 281 22.21 -0.62 9.36
CA SER A 281 21.58 -1.62 10.23
C SER A 281 20.36 -2.21 9.55
N TYR A 282 20.09 -3.48 9.83
CA TYR A 282 18.92 -4.17 9.28
C TYR A 282 18.33 -5.19 10.26
N GLU A 283 17.03 -5.43 10.11
CA GLU A 283 16.22 -6.43 10.82
C GLU A 283 15.16 -7.07 9.90
#